data_AF-A0A449H009-F1
#
_entry.id   AF-A0A449H009-F1
#
_cell.length_a   1.000
_cell.length_b   1.000
_cell.length_c   1.000
_cell.angle_alpha   90.00
_cell.angle_beta   90.00
_cell.angle_gamma   90.00
#
_symmetry.space_group_name_H-M   'P 1'
#
loop_
_entity.id
_entity.type
_entity.pdbx_description
1 polymer ?
#
loop_
_entity_poly.entity_id
_entity_poly.type
_entity_poly.pdbx_seq_one_letter_code
_entity_poly.pdbx_strand_id
1 'polypeptide(L)'
;MRRNKLEGAKGEARAGIDPVKPKESFVGSTGARRVPDDIDHGQKRLTEVKNVQQQSLTEQIKDDLIYCQTNGYEFVLITDTNTKLTAPLQGLVDQGRIKHVTMDLQS
;
A
#
# COMPACT_ATOMS: atom_id res chain seq x y z
N MET A 1 -14.58 -3.07 14.62
CA MET A 1 -13.15 -3.26 14.95
C MET A 1 -12.62 -4.63 14.51
N ARG A 2 -13.13 -5.78 15.00
CA ARG A 2 -12.58 -7.12 14.63
C ARG A 2 -12.76 -7.54 13.16
N ARG A 3 -13.89 -7.22 12.51
CA ARG A 3 -14.13 -7.57 11.10
C ARG A 3 -13.10 -6.93 10.15
N ASN A 4 -12.87 -5.62 10.26
CA ASN A 4 -11.92 -4.92 9.37
C ASN A 4 -10.49 -5.45 9.49
N LYS A 5 -10.06 -5.86 10.69
CA LYS A 5 -8.73 -6.46 10.89
C LYS A 5 -8.60 -7.82 10.21
N LEU A 6 -9.67 -8.64 10.23
CA LEU A 6 -9.71 -9.93 9.55
C LEU A 6 -9.71 -9.76 8.03
N GLU A 7 -10.52 -8.83 7.50
CA GLU A 7 -10.56 -8.56 6.06
C GLU A 7 -9.26 -7.94 5.55
N GLY A 8 -8.58 -7.12 6.37
CA GLY A 8 -7.22 -6.65 6.08
C GLY A 8 -6.22 -7.80 6.00
N ALA A 9 -6.16 -8.65 7.02
CA ALA A 9 -5.24 -9.80 7.03
C ALA A 9 -5.49 -10.80 5.88
N LYS A 10 -6.75 -11.00 5.47
CA LYS A 10 -7.08 -11.81 4.28
C LYS A 10 -6.58 -11.15 3.00
N GLY A 11 -6.75 -9.84 2.87
CA GLY A 11 -6.24 -9.07 1.74
C GLY A 11 -4.71 -9.15 1.65
N GLU A 12 -4.01 -8.97 2.77
CA GLU A 12 -2.55 -9.11 2.89
C GLU A 12 -2.09 -10.52 2.47
N ALA A 13 -2.73 -11.57 2.99
CA ALA A 13 -2.40 -12.95 2.64
C ALA A 13 -2.60 -13.25 1.14
N ARG A 14 -3.69 -12.74 0.54
CA ARG A 14 -3.95 -12.88 -0.90
C ARG A 14 -2.96 -12.10 -1.76
N ALA A 15 -2.47 -10.97 -1.24
CA ALA A 15 -1.42 -10.18 -1.84
C ALA A 15 -0.01 -10.80 -1.68
N GLY A 16 0.10 -11.94 -0.99
CA GLY A 16 1.37 -12.63 -0.76
C GLY A 16 2.25 -11.97 0.29
N ILE A 17 1.69 -11.11 1.15
CA ILE A 17 2.41 -10.52 2.28
C ILE A 17 2.66 -11.63 3.31
N ASP A 18 3.91 -11.78 3.72
CA ASP A 18 4.30 -12.77 4.74
C ASP A 18 3.70 -12.36 6.11
N PRO A 19 2.74 -13.14 6.66
CA PRO A 19 2.07 -12.78 7.90
C PRO A 19 2.96 -12.94 9.14
N VAL A 20 4.11 -13.62 9.04
CA VAL A 20 5.05 -13.79 10.15
C VAL A 20 6.22 -12.81 10.09
N LYS A 21 6.43 -12.13 8.95
CA LYS A 21 7.43 -11.08 8.83
C LYS A 21 7.03 -9.91 9.75
N PRO A 22 7.91 -9.46 10.65
CA PRO A 22 7.64 -8.27 11.47
C PRO A 22 7.42 -7.05 10.57
N LYS A 23 6.30 -6.34 10.78
CA LYS A 23 6.06 -5.07 10.07
C LYS A 23 7.06 -4.01 10.54
N GLU A 24 7.73 -3.39 9.59
CA GLU A 24 8.62 -2.26 9.83
C GLU A 24 7.83 -0.95 9.84
N SER A 25 8.38 0.08 10.47
CA SER A 25 7.72 1.38 10.55
C SER A 25 8.70 2.51 10.30
N PHE A 26 8.22 3.59 9.71
CA PHE A 26 9.00 4.82 9.52
C PHE A 26 8.19 6.04 9.95
N VAL A 27 8.85 7.20 10.05
CA VAL A 27 8.19 8.48 10.33
C VAL A 27 7.90 9.17 8.99
N GLY A 28 6.63 9.38 8.69
CA GLY A 28 6.19 10.05 7.46
C GLY A 28 6.55 11.54 7.44
N SER A 29 6.36 12.17 6.29
CA SER A 29 6.62 13.61 6.10
C SER A 29 5.71 14.48 6.99
N THR A 30 4.54 13.95 7.36
CA THR A 30 3.61 14.56 8.31
C THR A 30 4.01 14.41 9.79
N GLY A 31 5.09 13.68 10.08
CA GLY A 31 5.50 13.31 11.45
C GLY A 31 4.74 12.10 12.01
N ALA A 32 3.74 11.57 11.30
CA ALA A 32 3.01 10.38 11.71
C ALA A 32 3.86 9.11 11.54
N ARG A 33 3.76 8.19 12.52
CA ARG A 33 4.36 6.86 12.39
C ARG A 33 3.55 6.04 11.37
N ARG A 34 4.22 5.59 10.31
CA ARG A 34 3.66 4.77 9.22
C ARG A 34 4.14 3.34 9.37
N VAL A 35 3.23 2.40 9.14
CA VAL A 35 3.50 0.95 9.18
C VAL A 35 2.92 0.37 7.89
N PRO A 36 3.71 0.33 6.79
CA PRO A 36 3.25 -0.29 5.56
C PRO A 36 3.10 -1.81 5.74
N ASP A 37 2.43 -2.46 4.80
CA ASP A 37 2.22 -3.90 4.84
C ASP A 37 3.51 -4.70 4.62
N ASP A 38 4.41 -4.22 3.76
CA ASP A 38 5.73 -4.80 3.57
C ASP A 38 6.78 -3.77 3.13
N ILE A 39 8.01 -3.93 3.64
CA ILE A 39 9.20 -3.26 3.12
C ILE A 39 10.24 -4.34 2.77
N ASP A 40 10.60 -4.42 1.49
CA ASP A 40 11.64 -5.30 0.99
C ASP A 40 12.88 -4.47 0.65
N HIS A 41 13.86 -4.49 1.55
CA HIS A 41 15.13 -3.79 1.38
C HIS A 41 16.02 -4.39 0.28
N GLY A 42 15.87 -5.68 -0.02
CA GLY A 42 16.64 -6.38 -1.05
C GLY A 42 16.16 -6.03 -2.46
N GLN A 43 14.84 -5.95 -2.64
CA GLN A 43 14.22 -5.52 -3.90
C GLN A 43 13.98 -4.01 -3.98
N LYS A 44 14.27 -3.26 -2.91
CA LYS A 44 13.95 -1.83 -2.77
C LYS A 44 12.49 -1.56 -3.12
N ARG A 45 11.58 -2.25 -2.44
CA ARG A 45 10.13 -2.13 -2.64
C ARG A 45 9.42 -1.86 -1.32
N LEU A 46 8.43 -0.97 -1.35
CA LEU A 46 7.45 -0.80 -0.28
C LEU A 46 6.08 -1.17 -0.85
N THR A 47 5.35 -2.04 -0.14
CA THR A 47 4.04 -2.53 -0.57
C THR A 47 2.97 -2.12 0.43
N GLU A 48 1.87 -1.58 -0.07
CA GLU A 48 0.67 -1.27 0.71
C GLU A 48 -0.55 -1.94 0.07
N VAL A 49 -1.37 -2.63 0.86
CA VAL A 49 -2.55 -3.37 0.41
C VAL A 49 -3.82 -2.64 0.88
N LYS A 50 -4.78 -2.46 -0.04
CA LYS A 50 -6.09 -1.84 0.23
C LYS A 50 -7.23 -2.69 -0.30
N ASN A 51 -7.98 -3.29 0.62
CA ASN A 51 -9.24 -3.96 0.31
C ASN A 51 -10.43 -3.03 0.60
N VAL A 52 -10.66 -2.07 -0.31
CA VAL A 52 -11.73 -1.07 -0.21
C VAL A 52 -12.40 -0.86 -1.56
N GLN A 53 -13.65 -0.39 -1.60
CA GLN A 53 -14.34 -0.10 -2.87
C GLN A 53 -13.78 1.15 -3.57
N GLN A 54 -13.29 2.13 -2.80
CA GLN A 54 -12.72 3.35 -3.33
C GLN A 54 -11.47 3.72 -2.52
N GLN A 55 -10.37 4.00 -3.21
CA GLN A 55 -9.11 4.44 -2.60
C GLN A 55 -8.75 5.84 -3.12
N SER A 56 -8.53 6.76 -2.18
CA SER A 56 -8.09 8.13 -2.47
C SER A 56 -6.60 8.32 -2.19
N LEU A 57 -6.03 9.45 -2.61
CA LEU A 57 -4.67 9.84 -2.24
C LEU A 57 -4.61 10.31 -0.78
N THR A 58 -4.60 9.35 0.15
CA THR A 58 -4.53 9.57 1.60
C THR A 58 -3.14 10.05 2.03
N GLU A 59 -3.02 10.58 3.23
CA GLU A 59 -1.73 10.97 3.81
C GLU A 59 -0.77 9.79 3.96
N GLN A 60 -1.29 8.60 4.28
CA GLN A 60 -0.51 7.35 4.29
C GLN A 60 0.16 7.12 2.93
N ILE A 61 -0.62 7.08 1.85
CA ILE A 61 -0.10 6.84 0.49
C ILE A 61 0.88 7.94 0.06
N LYS A 62 0.65 9.20 0.47
CA LYS A 62 1.60 10.29 0.21
C LYS A 62 2.91 10.07 0.96
N ASP A 63 2.85 9.71 2.23
CA ASP A 63 4.05 9.46 3.05
C ASP A 63 4.83 8.24 2.54
N ASP A 64 4.15 7.16 2.15
CA ASP A 64 4.78 5.98 1.54
C ASP A 64 5.47 6.32 0.21
N LEU A 65 4.80 7.10 -0.64
CA LEU A 65 5.39 7.58 -1.90
C LEU A 65 6.62 8.46 -1.64
N ILE A 66 6.56 9.40 -0.71
CA ILE A 66 7.69 10.27 -0.35
C ILE A 66 8.85 9.45 0.20
N TYR A 67 8.57 8.49 1.08
CA TYR A 67 9.58 7.56 1.60
C TYR A 67 10.28 6.83 0.46
N CYS A 68 9.52 6.29 -0.48
CA CYS A 68 10.05 5.57 -1.63
C CYS A 68 10.93 6.45 -2.52
N GLN A 69 10.45 7.64 -2.88
CA GLN A 69 11.19 8.58 -3.70
C GLN A 69 12.49 9.04 -3.02
N THR A 70 12.45 9.28 -1.72
CA THR A 70 13.62 9.75 -0.95
C THR A 70 14.68 8.66 -0.82
N ASN A 71 14.27 7.39 -0.67
CA ASN A 71 15.19 6.29 -0.37
C ASN A 71 15.50 5.40 -1.58
N GLY A 72 14.95 5.71 -2.75
CA GLY A 72 15.14 4.94 -3.98
C GLY A 72 14.40 3.60 -4.01
N TYR A 73 13.18 3.54 -3.48
CA TYR A 73 12.31 2.36 -3.51
C TYR A 73 11.21 2.50 -4.58
N GLU A 74 10.73 1.38 -5.11
CA GLU A 74 9.47 1.30 -5.86
C GLU A 74 8.31 1.27 -4.87
N PHE A 75 7.32 2.15 -5.05
CA PHE A 75 6.07 2.09 -4.29
C PHE A 75 5.04 1.26 -5.05
N VAL A 76 4.63 0.14 -4.45
CA VAL A 76 3.59 -0.75 -4.98
C VAL A 76 2.32 -0.63 -4.14
N LEU A 77 1.24 -0.19 -4.79
CA LEU A 77 -0.10 -0.19 -4.21
C LEU A 77 -0.88 -1.38 -4.77
N ILE A 78 -1.31 -2.28 -3.90
CA ILE A 78 -2.16 -3.41 -4.25
C ILE A 78 -3.59 -3.10 -3.83
N THR A 79 -4.55 -3.24 -4.76
CA THR A 79 -5.98 -3.11 -4.44
C THR A 79 -6.79 -4.29 -4.92
N ASP A 80 -8.04 -4.38 -4.49
CA ASP A 80 -9.00 -5.29 -5.12
C ASP A 80 -9.21 -4.87 -6.60
N THR A 81 -9.52 -5.85 -7.46
CA THR A 81 -9.88 -5.62 -8.88
C THR A 81 -11.04 -4.65 -9.07
N ASN A 82 -11.96 -4.56 -8.10
CA ASN A 82 -13.11 -3.67 -8.16
C ASN A 82 -12.86 -2.32 -7.47
N THR A 83 -11.69 -2.09 -6.88
CA THR A 83 -11.35 -0.82 -6.23
C THR A 83 -11.26 0.30 -7.25
N LYS A 84 -12.01 1.39 -7.03
CA LYS A 84 -11.92 2.62 -7.82
C LYS A 84 -10.92 3.58 -7.21
N LEU A 85 -9.92 4.01 -7.97
CA LEU A 85 -8.99 5.06 -7.54
C LEU A 85 -9.60 6.44 -7.79
N THR A 86 -9.40 7.39 -6.88
CA THR A 86 -9.75 8.80 -7.16
C THR A 86 -8.80 9.40 -8.18
N ALA A 87 -9.24 10.41 -8.93
CA ALA A 87 -8.45 11.04 -9.99
C ALA A 87 -7.03 11.49 -9.55
N PRO A 88 -6.82 12.08 -8.36
CA PRO A 88 -5.46 12.42 -7.91
C PRO A 88 -4.54 11.20 -7.72
N LEU A 89 -5.08 10.08 -7.24
CA LEU A 89 -4.30 8.85 -7.06
C LEU A 89 -4.05 8.19 -8.41
N GLN A 90 -5.07 8.11 -9.26
CA GLN A 90 -4.95 7.59 -10.62
C GLN A 90 -3.88 8.34 -11.42
N GLY A 91 -3.84 9.68 -11.32
CA GLY A 91 -2.81 10.47 -12.00
C GLY A 91 -1.37 10.13 -11.59
N LEU A 92 -1.14 9.70 -10.35
CA LEU A 92 0.19 9.24 -9.91
C LEU A 92 0.53 7.84 -10.46
N VAL A 93 -0.47 6.98 -10.63
CA VAL A 93 -0.33 5.67 -11.28
C VAL A 93 -0.01 5.87 -12.76
N ASP A 94 -0.77 6.72 -13.45
CA ASP A 94 -0.59 7.01 -14.87
C ASP A 94 0.79 7.63 -15.18
N GLN A 95 1.33 8.41 -14.24
CA GLN A 95 2.69 8.96 -14.31
C GLN A 95 3.79 7.94 -13.99
N GLY A 96 3.45 6.70 -13.62
CA GLY A 96 4.40 5.67 -13.21
C GLY A 96 5.06 5.93 -11.85
N ARG A 97 4.54 6.88 -11.06
CA ARG A 97 5.07 7.19 -9.71
C ARG A 97 4.63 6.17 -8.67
N ILE A 98 3.48 5.53 -8.89
CA ILE A 98 2.96 4.43 -8.08
C ILE A 98 2.71 3.26 -9.02
N LYS A 99 3.30 2.11 -8.71
CA LYS A 99 2.96 0.87 -9.40
C LYS A 99 1.68 0.31 -8.79
N HIS A 100 0.59 0.36 -9.56
CA HIS A 100 -0.69 -0.18 -9.14
C HIS A 100 -0.85 -1.62 -9.63
N VAL A 101 -1.17 -2.52 -8.70
CA VAL A 101 -1.46 -3.92 -8.99
C VAL A 101 -2.86 -4.23 -8.46
N THR A 102 -3.69 -4.85 -9.29
CA THR A 102 -5.02 -5.31 -8.89
C THR A 102 -5.02 -6.81 -8.66
N MET A 103 -5.65 -7.26 -7.58
CA MET A 103 -5.81 -8.67 -7.23
C MET A 103 -7.23 -8.96 -6.79
N ASP A 104 -7.65 -10.23 -6.84
CA ASP A 104 -8.92 -10.64 -6.25
C ASP A 104 -8.73 -10.80 -4.73
N LEU A 105 -9.15 -9.77 -3.98
CA LEU A 105 -9.01 -9.73 -2.53
C LEU A 105 -10.31 -10.14 -1.82
N GLN A 106 -11.41 -10.36 -2.53
CA GLN A 106 -12.75 -10.55 -1.94
C GLN A 106 -13.39 -11.93 -2.13
N SER A 107 -12.90 -12.77 -3.05
CA SER A 107 -13.48 -14.11 -3.32
C SER A 107 -13.53 -15.07 -2.14
#